data_AF-A0AAW9GI07-F1
#
_entry.id   AF-A0AAW9GI07-F1
#
_cell.length_a   1.000
_cell.length_b   1.000
_cell.length_c   1.000
_cell.angle_alpha   90.00
_cell.angle_beta   90.00
_cell.angle_gamma   90.00
#
_symmetry.space_group_name_H-M   'P 1'
#
loop_
_entity.id
_entity.type
_entity.pdbx_description
1 polymer ?
#
loop_
_entity_poly.entity_id
_entity_poly.type
_entity_poly.pdbx_seq_one_letter_code
_entity_poly.pdbx_strand_id
1 'polypeptide(L)'
;MIGLFVVLGFTIIFYLLAQILTPASTYNPNDDSQRAKCSNKLEKRVYDALRFKGYYPTVQYKVPNKRFKLDFAFFAPNGLKIDVEIDGSFHRTPEGIKRDNRRDKYMKTNGWKVIRITDIALNNGFEKQILLLVATLNELGIEPSKETNFVMLEQE
;
A
#
# COMPACT_ATOMS: atom_id res chain seq x y z
N MET A 1 -42.67 -11.39 -5.02
CA MET A 1 -41.82 -10.97 -6.16
C MET A 1 -41.62 -9.45 -6.21
N ILE A 2 -42.67 -8.62 -6.11
CA ILE A 2 -42.56 -7.14 -6.16
C ILE A 2 -41.59 -6.55 -5.12
N GLY A 3 -41.62 -7.02 -3.86
CA GLY A 3 -40.73 -6.52 -2.82
C GLY A 3 -39.23 -6.73 -3.10
N LEU A 4 -38.85 -7.81 -3.79
CA LEU A 4 -37.45 -8.07 -4.17
C LEU A 4 -36.96 -7.05 -5.20
N PHE A 5 -37.79 -6.70 -6.19
CA PHE A 5 -37.45 -5.70 -7.21
C PHE A 5 -37.33 -4.29 -6.62
N VAL A 6 -38.15 -3.96 -5.61
CA VAL A 6 -38.05 -2.68 -4.89
C VAL A 6 -36.74 -2.59 -4.12
N VAL A 7 -36.36 -3.64 -3.38
CA VAL A 7 -35.08 -3.68 -2.65
C VAL A 7 -33.88 -3.58 -3.61
N LEU A 8 -33.90 -4.33 -4.72
CA LEU A 8 -32.83 -4.27 -5.73
C LEU A 8 -32.73 -2.89 -6.39
N GLY A 9 -33.88 -2.22 -6.61
CA GLY A 9 -33.89 -0.85 -7.12
C GLY A 9 -33.20 0.12 -6.16
N PHE A 10 -33.54 0.06 -4.88
CA PHE A 10 -32.90 0.90 -3.87
C PHE A 10 -31.40 0.60 -3.71
N THR A 11 -30.96 -0.67 -3.71
CA THR A 11 -29.54 -1.00 -3.58
C THR A 11 -28.71 -0.47 -4.74
N ILE A 12 -29.21 -0.57 -5.98
CA ILE A 12 -28.55 0.00 -7.16
C ILE A 12 -28.48 1.53 -7.06
N ILE A 13 -29.57 2.19 -6.66
CA ILE A 13 -29.61 3.65 -6.49
C ILE A 13 -28.60 4.10 -5.42
N PHE A 14 -28.57 3.44 -4.25
CA PHE A 14 -27.59 3.75 -3.21
C PHE A 14 -26.15 3.52 -3.67
N TYR A 15 -25.89 2.45 -4.43
CA TYR A 15 -24.57 2.20 -5.02
C TYR A 15 -24.16 3.32 -5.99
N LEU A 16 -25.04 3.70 -6.92
CA LEU A 16 -24.75 4.78 -7.87
C LEU A 16 -24.58 6.14 -7.17
N LEU A 17 -25.42 6.44 -6.18
CA LEU A 17 -25.28 7.64 -5.35
C LEU A 17 -23.94 7.64 -4.60
N ALA A 18 -23.51 6.50 -4.05
CA ALA A 18 -22.22 6.40 -3.39
C ALA A 18 -21.06 6.72 -4.34
N GLN A 19 -21.10 6.25 -5.60
CA GLN A 19 -20.08 6.57 -6.60
C GLN A 19 -20.04 8.08 -6.96
N ILE A 20 -21.20 8.74 -6.98
CA ILE A 20 -21.30 10.18 -7.30
C ILE A 20 -20.87 11.03 -6.10
N LEU A 21 -21.18 10.58 -4.88
CA LEU A 21 -20.91 11.31 -3.63
C LEU A 21 -19.51 11.05 -3.08
N THR A 22 -18.78 10.04 -3.57
CA THR A 22 -17.36 9.85 -3.21
C THR A 22 -16.52 10.94 -3.89
N PRO A 23 -15.93 11.88 -3.13
CA PRO A 23 -15.07 12.89 -3.70
C PRO A 23 -13.84 12.23 -4.34
N ALA A 24 -13.41 12.77 -5.48
CA ALA A 24 -12.15 12.36 -6.10
C ALA A 24 -10.98 12.56 -5.13
N SER A 25 -9.94 11.74 -5.28
CA SER A 25 -8.70 11.90 -4.51
C SER A 25 -8.13 13.31 -4.72
N THR A 26 -7.76 13.98 -3.63
CA THR A 26 -7.07 15.29 -3.65
C THR A 26 -5.58 15.15 -3.95
N TYR A 27 -5.09 13.93 -4.17
CA TYR A 27 -3.69 13.64 -4.40
C TYR A 27 -3.16 14.30 -5.68
N ASN A 28 -2.06 15.05 -5.54
CA ASN A 28 -1.30 15.64 -6.64
C ASN A 28 0.12 15.06 -6.71
N PRO A 29 0.47 14.25 -7.72
CA PRO A 29 1.79 13.64 -7.87
C PRO A 29 2.97 14.63 -7.98
N ASN A 30 2.71 15.90 -8.30
CA ASN A 30 3.76 16.91 -8.47
C ASN A 30 4.12 17.62 -7.15
N ASP A 31 3.32 17.45 -6.11
CA ASP A 31 3.47 18.13 -4.81
C ASP A 31 3.43 17.13 -3.65
N ASP A 32 4.04 15.95 -3.83
CA ASP A 32 4.10 14.92 -2.79
C ASP A 32 5.56 14.55 -2.49
N SER A 33 5.99 14.90 -1.27
CA SER A 33 7.37 14.69 -0.80
C SER A 33 7.73 13.22 -0.62
N GLN A 34 6.75 12.35 -0.36
CA GLN A 34 6.96 10.91 -0.21
C GLN A 34 7.16 10.27 -1.58
N ARG A 35 6.37 10.68 -2.57
CA ARG A 35 6.56 10.26 -3.97
C ARG A 35 7.95 10.57 -4.51
N ALA A 36 8.51 11.72 -4.13
CA ALA A 36 9.85 12.12 -4.52
C ALA A 36 10.95 11.18 -4.00
N LYS A 37 10.69 10.46 -2.89
CA LYS A 37 11.61 9.48 -2.30
C LYS A 37 11.62 8.13 -3.01
N CYS A 38 10.63 7.82 -3.85
CA CYS A 38 10.61 6.56 -4.60
C CYS A 38 11.87 6.43 -5.48
N SER A 39 12.48 5.25 -5.48
CA SER A 39 13.81 5.01 -6.06
C SER A 39 13.77 4.91 -7.59
N ASN A 40 12.63 4.53 -8.17
CA ASN A 40 12.47 4.35 -9.61
C ASN A 40 11.05 4.70 -10.10
N LYS A 41 10.86 4.69 -11.43
CA LYS A 41 9.57 5.02 -12.07
C LYS A 41 8.45 4.03 -11.72
N LEU A 42 8.78 2.76 -11.53
CA LEU A 42 7.79 1.72 -11.20
C LEU A 42 7.24 1.93 -9.79
N GLU A 43 8.12 2.18 -8.81
CA GLU A 43 7.73 2.57 -7.44
C GLU A 43 6.87 3.84 -7.44
N LYS A 44 7.23 4.88 -8.19
CA LYS A 44 6.39 6.08 -8.32
C LYS A 44 5.00 5.75 -8.84
N ARG A 45 4.90 4.87 -9.84
CA ARG A 45 3.62 4.44 -10.41
C ARG A 45 2.77 3.64 -9.40
N VAL A 46 3.38 2.75 -8.62
CA VAL A 46 2.70 2.02 -7.54
C VAL A 46 2.23 2.98 -6.44
N TYR A 47 3.11 3.89 -6.01
CA TYR A 47 2.78 4.94 -5.04
C TYR A 47 1.59 5.77 -5.52
N ASP A 48 1.63 6.28 -6.76
CA ASP A 48 0.53 7.07 -7.34
C ASP A 48 -0.79 6.30 -7.30
N ALA A 49 -0.77 5.02 -7.69
CA ALA A 49 -1.96 4.18 -7.67
C ALA A 49 -2.53 3.96 -6.25
N LEU A 50 -1.66 3.80 -5.25
CA LEU A 50 -2.05 3.70 -3.85
C LEU A 50 -2.64 5.02 -3.32
N ARG A 51 -2.01 6.15 -3.61
CA ARG A 51 -2.48 7.49 -3.20
C ARG A 51 -3.83 7.85 -3.81
N PHE A 52 -4.03 7.58 -5.11
CA PHE A 52 -5.34 7.78 -5.75
C PHE A 52 -6.45 6.92 -5.14
N LYS A 53 -6.09 5.78 -4.52
CA LYS A 53 -7.02 4.91 -3.80
C LYS A 53 -7.15 5.23 -2.30
N GLY A 54 -6.49 6.29 -1.82
CA GLY A 54 -6.59 6.74 -0.42
C GLY A 54 -5.65 6.02 0.55
N TYR A 55 -4.56 5.41 0.08
CA TYR A 55 -3.54 4.81 0.94
C TYR A 55 -2.36 5.77 1.11
N TYR A 56 -1.70 5.76 2.27
CA TYR A 56 -0.63 6.72 2.63
C TYR A 56 0.63 5.98 3.09
N PRO A 57 1.36 5.29 2.20
CA PRO A 57 2.57 4.59 2.58
C PRO A 57 3.69 5.56 3.00
N THR A 58 4.51 5.13 3.97
CA THR A 58 5.78 5.78 4.26
C THR A 58 6.87 5.27 3.31
N VAL A 59 7.33 6.12 2.40
CA VAL A 59 8.33 5.75 1.39
C VAL A 59 9.74 5.79 1.98
N GLN A 60 10.58 4.82 1.63
CA GLN A 60 11.98 4.74 2.08
C GLN A 60 12.11 4.72 3.62
N TYR A 61 11.17 4.05 4.31
CA TYR A 61 11.17 3.99 5.78
C TYR A 61 12.45 3.33 6.31
N LYS A 62 13.13 4.02 7.23
CA LYS A 62 14.35 3.53 7.86
C LYS A 62 14.00 2.70 9.10
N VAL A 63 14.20 1.39 9.02
CA VAL A 63 13.99 0.51 10.16
C VAL A 63 15.00 0.83 11.28
N PRO A 64 14.56 1.03 12.55
CA PRO A 64 15.46 1.34 13.65
C PRO A 64 16.62 0.35 13.77
N ASN A 65 17.83 0.87 14.00
CA ASN A 65 19.06 0.08 14.13
C ASN A 65 19.41 -0.79 12.91
N LYS A 66 18.82 -0.50 11.74
CA LYS A 66 19.15 -1.15 10.47
C LYS A 66 19.65 -0.15 9.44
N ARG A 67 20.43 -0.65 8.48
CA ARG A 67 21.02 0.12 7.39
C ARG A 67 20.16 0.12 6.12
N PHE A 68 19.19 -0.77 6.01
CA PHE A 68 18.30 -0.86 4.86
C PHE A 68 17.03 0.00 5.07
N LYS A 69 16.37 0.33 3.97
CA LYS A 69 15.11 1.06 3.92
C LYS A 69 14.06 0.20 3.23
N LEU A 70 12.79 0.44 3.56
CA LEU A 70 11.63 -0.22 2.97
C LEU A 70 11.06 0.65 1.85
N ASP A 71 10.62 0.04 0.74
CA ASP A 71 10.05 0.81 -0.37
C ASP A 71 8.78 1.53 0.09
N PHE A 72 7.85 0.78 0.71
CA PHE A 72 6.63 1.30 1.31
C PHE A 72 6.35 0.65 2.66
N ALA A 73 6.28 1.46 3.72
CA ALA A 73 5.87 1.00 5.05
C ALA A 73 4.45 1.46 5.38
N PHE A 74 3.66 0.56 5.94
CA PHE A 74 2.35 0.86 6.53
C PHE A 74 2.32 0.45 8.00
N PHE A 75 1.53 1.20 8.76
CA PHE A 75 1.33 1.00 10.19
C PHE A 75 -0.17 0.90 10.44
N ALA A 76 -0.63 -0.31 10.78
CA ALA A 76 -2.03 -0.53 11.09
C ALA A 76 -2.35 -0.06 12.51
N PRO A 77 -3.60 0.38 12.78
CA PRO A 77 -4.00 0.82 14.13
C PRO A 77 -3.84 -0.25 15.21
N ASN A 78 -3.86 -1.53 14.84
CA ASN A 78 -3.63 -2.66 15.74
C ASN A 78 -2.14 -2.94 16.04
N GLY A 79 -1.23 -2.09 15.58
CA GLY A 79 0.22 -2.22 15.78
C GLY A 79 0.92 -3.12 14.75
N LEU A 80 0.22 -3.71 13.79
CA LEU A 80 0.83 -4.47 12.71
C LEU A 80 1.62 -3.53 11.78
N LYS A 81 2.85 -3.92 11.44
CA LYS A 81 3.70 -3.20 10.49
C LYS A 81 3.76 -3.98 9.20
N ILE A 82 3.61 -3.31 8.07
CA ILE A 82 3.61 -3.94 6.76
C ILE A 82 4.69 -3.29 5.91
N ASP A 83 5.50 -4.12 5.28
CA ASP A 83 6.52 -3.76 4.32
C ASP A 83 6.06 -4.23 2.95
N VAL A 84 5.88 -3.31 2.01
CA VAL A 84 5.58 -3.64 0.61
C VAL A 84 6.81 -3.33 -0.22
N GLU A 85 7.44 -4.38 -0.74
CA GLU A 85 8.66 -4.29 -1.56
C GLU A 85 8.33 -4.49 -3.04
N ILE A 86 8.92 -3.65 -3.89
CA ILE A 86 8.85 -3.77 -5.35
C ILE A 86 10.13 -4.45 -5.82
N ASP A 87 10.09 -5.78 -5.88
CA ASP A 87 11.27 -6.60 -6.15
C ASP A 87 11.59 -6.62 -7.65
N GLY A 88 12.77 -6.10 -8.01
CA GLY A 88 13.31 -6.24 -9.35
C GLY A 88 13.91 -7.63 -9.55
N SER A 89 13.93 -8.13 -10.79
CA SER A 89 14.62 -9.39 -11.08
C SER A 89 16.15 -9.24 -10.90
N PHE A 90 16.68 -9.55 -9.71
CA PHE A 90 18.12 -9.53 -9.44
C PHE A 90 18.74 -10.93 -9.57
N HIS A 91 19.94 -10.99 -10.15
CA HIS A 91 20.78 -12.19 -10.10
C HIS A 91 21.22 -12.47 -8.65
N ARG A 92 20.67 -13.52 -8.04
CA ARG A 92 20.94 -13.87 -6.64
C ARG A 92 22.30 -14.56 -6.50
N THR A 93 23.22 -13.94 -5.76
CA THR A 93 24.45 -14.60 -5.28
C THR A 93 24.17 -15.36 -3.97
N PRO A 94 24.94 -16.40 -3.62
CA PRO A 94 24.81 -17.09 -2.33
C PRO A 94 24.89 -16.15 -1.11
N GLU A 95 25.73 -15.11 -1.19
CA GLU A 95 25.89 -14.08 -0.16
C GLU A 95 24.65 -13.19 -0.06
N GLY A 96 24.04 -12.84 -1.20
CA GLY A 96 22.78 -12.09 -1.26
C GLY A 96 21.65 -12.86 -0.59
N ILE A 97 21.49 -14.14 -0.92
CA ILE A 97 20.47 -15.02 -0.33
C ILE A 97 20.62 -15.09 1.19
N LYS A 98 21.85 -15.24 1.70
CA LYS A 98 22.10 -15.26 3.16
C LYS A 98 21.72 -13.93 3.81
N ARG A 99 21.95 -12.80 3.16
CA ARG A 99 21.60 -11.46 3.65
C ARG A 99 20.08 -11.27 3.69
N ASP A 100 19.40 -11.65 2.62
CA ASP A 100 17.95 -11.55 2.49
C ASP A 100 17.25 -12.44 3.52
N ASN A 101 17.73 -13.67 3.71
CA ASN A 101 17.22 -14.57 4.76
C ASN A 101 17.35 -13.98 6.17
N ARG A 102 18.47 -13.30 6.47
CA ARG A 102 18.65 -12.62 7.77
C ARG A 102 17.71 -11.43 7.91
N ARG A 103 17.50 -10.67 6.83
CA ARG A 103 16.56 -9.56 6.79
C ARG A 103 15.14 -10.04 7.03
N ASP A 104 14.70 -11.04 6.28
CA ASP A 104 13.34 -11.60 6.37
C ASP A 104 13.06 -12.16 7.75
N LYS A 105 14.03 -12.89 8.33
CA LYS A 105 13.94 -13.37 9.72
C LYS A 105 13.80 -12.20 10.69
N TYR A 106 14.60 -11.15 10.55
CA TYR A 106 14.51 -9.96 11.40
C TYR A 106 13.15 -9.28 11.28
N MET A 107 12.67 -9.03 10.06
CA MET A 107 11.37 -8.40 9.81
C MET A 107 10.25 -9.19 10.49
N LYS A 108 10.20 -10.51 10.26
CA LYS A 108 9.19 -11.39 10.86
C LYS A 108 9.24 -11.38 12.40
N THR A 109 10.43 -11.50 12.99
CA THR A 109 10.58 -11.48 14.46
C THR A 109 10.21 -10.13 15.07
N ASN A 110 10.28 -9.03 14.30
CA ASN A 110 9.97 -7.68 14.78
C ASN A 110 8.57 -7.20 14.37
N GLY A 111 7.65 -8.12 14.08
CA GLY A 111 6.24 -7.80 13.82
C GLY A 111 5.96 -7.17 12.46
N TRP A 112 6.87 -7.35 11.49
CA TRP A 112 6.63 -6.92 10.11
C TRP A 112 6.04 -8.06 9.28
N LYS A 113 4.95 -7.75 8.57
CA LYS A 113 4.45 -8.53 7.45
C LYS A 113 5.07 -8.00 6.17
N VAL A 114 5.79 -8.85 5.43
CA VAL A 114 6.40 -8.46 4.15
C VAL A 114 5.51 -8.94 3.00
N ILE A 115 5.21 -8.04 2.07
CA ILE A 115 4.48 -8.28 0.82
C ILE A 115 5.43 -7.92 -0.32
N ARG A 116 5.67 -8.85 -1.24
CA ARG A 116 6.55 -8.65 -2.39
C ARG A 116 5.76 -8.68 -3.67
N ILE A 117 5.96 -7.68 -4.51
CA ILE A 117 5.40 -7.63 -5.86
C ILE A 117 6.57 -7.50 -6.83
N THR A 118 6.72 -8.46 -7.73
CA THR A 118 7.80 -8.41 -8.70
C THR A 118 7.49 -7.42 -9.82
N ASP A 119 8.53 -6.82 -10.38
CA ASP A 119 8.46 -6.01 -11.59
C ASP A 119 7.77 -6.75 -12.75
N ILE A 120 8.07 -8.05 -12.94
CA ILE A 120 7.43 -8.92 -13.94
C ILE A 120 5.92 -9.00 -13.68
N ALA A 121 5.48 -9.19 -12.43
CA ALA A 121 4.07 -9.27 -12.10
C ALA A 121 3.35 -7.95 -12.37
N LEU A 122 3.99 -6.82 -12.05
CA LEU A 122 3.47 -5.48 -12.34
C LEU A 122 3.40 -5.20 -13.85
N ASN A 123 4.37 -5.66 -14.62
CA ASN A 123 4.37 -5.51 -16.08
C ASN A 123 3.29 -6.38 -16.75
N ASN A 124 3.06 -7.59 -16.23
CA ASN A 124 2.05 -8.52 -16.77
C ASN A 124 0.61 -8.11 -16.43
N GLY A 125 0.40 -7.29 -15.39
CA GLY A 125 -0.95 -6.93 -14.97
C GLY A 125 -0.97 -5.91 -13.84
N PHE A 126 -0.53 -4.68 -14.12
CA PHE A 126 -0.38 -3.63 -13.12
C PHE A 126 -1.64 -3.42 -12.27
N GLU A 127 -2.79 -3.17 -12.91
CA GLU A 127 -4.04 -2.89 -12.19
C GLU A 127 -4.48 -4.07 -11.31
N LYS A 128 -4.36 -5.30 -11.83
CA LYS A 128 -4.64 -6.52 -11.06
C LYS A 128 -3.75 -6.60 -9.81
N GLN A 129 -2.45 -6.34 -9.95
CA GLN A 129 -1.53 -6.38 -8.81
C GLN A 129 -1.84 -5.29 -7.77
N ILE A 130 -2.20 -4.08 -8.22
CA ILE A 130 -2.62 -3.00 -7.30
C ILE A 130 -3.90 -3.39 -6.57
N LEU A 131 -4.90 -3.97 -7.24
CA LEU A 131 -6.15 -4.41 -6.61
C LEU A 131 -5.90 -5.52 -5.58
N LEU A 132 -5.03 -6.49 -5.90
CA LEU A 132 -4.64 -7.54 -4.97
C LEU A 132 -3.90 -6.99 -3.75
N LEU A 133 -2.98 -6.04 -3.97
CA LEU A 133 -2.29 -5.36 -2.88
C LEU A 133 -3.28 -4.62 -1.98
N VAL A 134 -4.19 -3.84 -2.56
CA VAL A 134 -5.24 -3.11 -1.84
C VAL A 134 -6.14 -4.04 -1.03
N ALA A 135 -6.59 -5.15 -1.62
CA ALA A 135 -7.37 -6.15 -0.90
C ALA A 135 -6.59 -6.74 0.28
N THR A 136 -5.31 -7.08 0.07
CA THR A 136 -4.42 -7.57 1.14
C THR A 136 -4.22 -6.53 2.24
N LEU A 137 -4.04 -5.25 1.88
CA LEU A 137 -3.90 -4.17 2.85
C LEU A 137 -5.16 -4.04 3.73
N ASN A 138 -6.35 -4.11 3.12
CA ASN A 138 -7.62 -4.07 3.85
C ASN A 138 -7.78 -5.27 4.79
N GLU A 139 -7.48 -6.47 4.32
CA GLU A 139 -7.50 -7.68 5.18
C GLU A 139 -6.56 -7.57 6.39
N LEU A 140 -5.49 -6.79 6.26
CA LEU A 140 -4.51 -6.54 7.32
C LEU A 140 -4.86 -5.31 8.17
N GLY A 141 -6.02 -4.67 7.95
CA GLY A 141 -6.50 -3.52 8.71
C GLY A 141 -5.87 -2.17 8.30
N ILE A 142 -5.28 -2.09 7.11
CA ILE A 142 -4.93 -0.82 6.48
C ILE A 142 -6.11 -0.37 5.63
N GLU A 143 -6.81 0.65 6.12
CA GLU A 143 -7.97 1.20 5.43
C GLU A 143 -7.59 2.46 4.63
N PRO A 144 -8.28 2.74 3.52
CA PRO A 144 -8.12 4.00 2.82
C PRO A 144 -8.67 5.14 3.69
N SER A 145 -7.87 6.18 3.93
CA SER A 145 -8.33 7.37 4.67
C SER A 145 -8.55 8.55 3.73
N LYS A 146 -9.57 9.37 4.03
CA LYS A 146 -9.64 10.72 3.47
C LYS A 146 -8.70 11.56 4.31
N GLU A 147 -7.72 12.21 3.70
CA GLU A 147 -6.66 12.92 4.42
C GLU A 147 -7.25 14.03 5.30
N THR A 148 -7.42 13.76 6.60
CA THR A 148 -7.44 14.71 7.73
C THR A 148 -7.45 13.88 9.02
N ASN A 149 -6.48 14.10 9.91
CA ASN A 149 -6.28 13.49 11.26
C ASN A 149 -5.17 12.43 11.44
N PHE A 150 -4.05 12.49 10.70
CA PHE A 150 -2.82 11.78 11.09
C PHE A 150 -1.58 12.69 11.19
N VAL A 151 -1.78 14.01 11.19
CA VAL A 151 -0.76 14.95 11.66
C VAL A 151 -1.08 15.23 13.12
N MET A 152 -0.12 14.98 14.02
CA MET A 152 -0.14 15.24 15.48
C MET A 152 -0.72 14.14 16.39
N LEU A 153 -0.01 13.02 16.60
CA LEU A 153 -0.15 12.24 17.85
C LEU A 153 1.18 11.66 18.41
N GLU A 154 2.35 12.16 17.97
CA GLU A 154 3.64 11.85 18.61
C GLU A 154 4.42 13.13 18.96
N GLN A 155 3.74 14.09 19.58
CA GLN A 155 4.37 15.19 20.32
C GLN A 155 3.58 15.45 21.60
N GLU A 156 3.64 14.51 22.53
CA GLU A 156 3.51 14.76 23.98
C GLU A 156 4.54 13.92 24.73
#